data_AF-A0A561SKI1-F1
#
_entry.id   AF-A0A561SKI1-F1
#
_cell.length_a   1.000
_cell.length_b   1.000
_cell.length_c   1.000
_cell.angle_alpha   90.00
_cell.angle_beta   90.00
_cell.angle_gamma   90.00
#
_symmetry.space_group_name_H-M   'P 1'
#
loop_
_entity.id
_entity.type
_entity.pdbx_description
1 polymer ?
#
loop_
_entity_poly.entity_id
_entity_poly.type
_entity_poly.pdbx_seq_one_letter_code
_entity_poly.pdbx_strand_id
1 'polypeptide(L)'
;MLRPEELVEAFAALDRARLTRMSEPDRERQLIARQALLEYVETLWDDVQRSGERPDIGEKYQALSTVLALIRSLTSVSFDAVYDRWSP
;
A
#
# COMPACT_ATOMS: atom_id res chain seq x y z
N MET A 1 21.20 4.49 -1.29
CA MET A 1 19.92 4.07 -1.89
C MET A 1 19.14 3.37 -0.78
N LEU A 2 17.88 3.72 -0.54
CA LEU A 2 17.09 3.11 0.54
C LEU A 2 16.79 1.65 0.21
N ARG A 3 16.76 0.79 1.23
CA ARG A 3 16.21 -0.56 1.11
C ARG A 3 14.69 -0.49 0.90
N PRO A 4 14.06 -1.47 0.24
CA PRO A 4 12.61 -1.47 0.03
C PRO A 4 11.78 -1.26 1.30
N GLU A 5 12.19 -1.90 2.41
CA GLU A 5 11.56 -1.75 3.73
C GLU A 5 11.62 -0.30 4.25
N GLU A 6 12.81 0.31 4.19
CA GLU A 6 13.04 1.69 4.63
C GLU A 6 12.24 2.69 3.78
N LEU A 7 12.07 2.39 2.49
CA LEU A 7 11.23 3.18 1.60
C LEU A 7 9.76 3.10 2.02
N VAL A 8 9.24 1.88 2.25
CA VAL A 8 7.86 1.66 2.68
C VAL A 8 7.56 2.38 4.00
N GLU A 9 8.46 2.27 4.98
CA GLU A 9 8.33 2.95 6.27
C GLU A 9 8.32 4.48 6.12
N ALA A 10 9.23 5.04 5.33
CA ALA A 10 9.30 6.48 5.09
C ALA A 10 8.01 7.01 4.44
N PHE A 11 7.46 6.29 3.46
CA PHE A 11 6.19 6.63 2.83
C PHE A 11 5.01 6.53 3.79
N ALA A 12 4.93 5.46 4.58
CA ALA A 12 3.88 5.27 5.57
C ALA A 12 3.88 6.39 6.63
N ALA A 13 5.05 6.81 7.10
CA ALA A 13 5.18 7.90 8.06
C ALA A 13 4.69 9.24 7.48
N LEU A 14 5.08 9.55 6.24
CA LEU A 14 4.64 10.76 5.53
C LEU A 14 3.13 10.75 5.27
N ASP A 15 2.58 9.62 4.83
CA ASP A 15 1.15 9.48 4.51
C ASP A 15 0.30 9.65 5.77
N ARG A 16 0.68 8.99 6.88
CA ARG A 16 0.02 9.15 8.19
C ARG A 16 -0.01 10.61 8.63
N ALA A 17 1.12 11.31 8.55
CA ALA A 17 1.21 12.73 8.92
C ALA A 17 0.29 13.63 8.08
N ARG A 18 0.00 13.26 6.82
CA ARG A 18 -0.94 14.00 5.96
C ARG A 18 -2.39 13.65 6.27
N LEU A 19 -2.72 12.37 6.41
CA LEU A 19 -4.07 11.91 6.69
C LEU A 19 -4.60 12.44 8.03
N THR A 20 -3.75 12.56 9.06
CA THR A 20 -4.14 13.15 10.36
C THR A 20 -4.69 14.58 10.26
N ARG A 21 -4.32 15.33 9.20
CA ARG A 21 -4.74 16.71 8.97
C ARG A 21 -5.96 16.84 8.05
N MET A 22 -6.43 15.73 7.49
CA MET A 22 -7.57 15.70 6.58
C MET A 22 -8.89 15.59 7.33
N SER A 23 -9.95 16.12 6.70
CA SER A 23 -11.32 15.87 7.11
C SER A 23 -11.66 14.39 6.96
N GLU A 24 -12.71 13.93 7.63
CA GLU A 24 -13.15 12.53 7.54
C GLU A 24 -13.60 12.14 6.12
N PRO A 25 -14.43 12.92 5.41
CA PRO A 25 -14.75 12.62 4.01
C PRO A 25 -13.53 12.58 3.08
N ASP A 26 -12.50 13.38 3.36
CA ASP A 26 -11.25 13.32 2.62
C ASP A 26 -10.48 12.02 2.87
N ARG A 27 -10.41 11.56 4.13
CA ARG A 27 -9.74 10.29 4.47
C ARG A 27 -10.44 9.09 3.84
N GLU A 28 -11.76 9.08 3.82
CA GLU A 28 -12.54 8.05 3.12
C GLU A 28 -12.22 8.02 1.63
N ARG A 29 -12.17 9.19 0.96
CA ARG A 29 -11.74 9.27 -0.45
C ARG A 29 -10.32 8.76 -0.66
N GLN A 30 -9.41 9.08 0.27
CA GLN A 30 -8.04 8.58 0.24
C GLN A 30 -7.97 7.05 0.38
N LEU A 31 -8.80 6.46 1.25
CA LEU A 31 -8.89 5.01 1.43
C LEU A 31 -9.43 4.32 0.18
N ILE A 32 -10.54 4.82 -0.38
CA ILE A 32 -11.16 4.25 -1.59
C ILE A 32 -10.17 4.21 -2.76
N ALA A 33 -9.45 5.31 -2.99
CA ALA A 33 -8.45 5.38 -4.06
C ALA A 33 -7.30 4.38 -3.86
N ARG A 34 -6.84 4.20 -2.62
CA ARG A 34 -5.77 3.24 -2.27
C ARG A 34 -6.24 1.79 -2.38
N GLN A 35 -7.48 1.50 -1.99
CA GLN A 35 -8.08 0.17 -2.18
C GLN A 35 -8.17 -0.20 -3.66
N ALA A 36 -8.63 0.71 -4.52
CA ALA A 36 -8.69 0.46 -5.97
C ALA A 36 -7.31 0.19 -6.59
N LEU A 37 -6.29 0.94 -6.16
CA LEU A 37 -4.90 0.71 -6.59
C LEU A 37 -4.34 -0.61 -6.05
N LEU A 38 -4.62 -0.95 -4.79
CA LEU A 38 -4.21 -2.21 -4.20
C LEU A 38 -4.80 -3.39 -4.99
N GLU A 39 -6.10 -3.36 -5.26
CA GLU A 39 -6.80 -4.38 -6.04
C GLU A 39 -6.18 -4.56 -7.44
N TYR A 40 -5.84 -3.46 -8.11
CA TYR A 40 -5.15 -3.50 -9.40
C TYR A 40 -3.77 -4.20 -9.30
N VAL A 41 -2.94 -3.82 -8.32
CA VAL A 41 -1.60 -4.39 -8.17
C VAL A 41 -1.66 -5.85 -7.73
N GLU A 42 -2.62 -6.22 -6.88
CA GLU A 42 -2.88 -7.62 -6.51
C GLU A 42 -3.34 -8.45 -7.71
N THR A 43 -4.16 -7.88 -8.59
CA THR A 43 -4.56 -8.56 -9.84
C THR A 43 -3.36 -8.83 -10.74
N LEU A 44 -2.45 -7.86 -10.90
CA LEU A 44 -1.21 -8.07 -11.65
C LEU A 44 -0.34 -9.16 -11.02
N TRP A 45 -0.22 -9.17 -9.69
CA TRP A 45 0.52 -10.20 -8.96
C TRP A 45 -0.06 -11.59 -9.20
N ASP A 46 -1.38 -11.72 -9.08
CA ASP A 46 -2.10 -12.96 -9.30
C ASP A 46 -1.96 -13.46 -10.76
N ASP A 47 -2.01 -12.56 -11.73
CA ASP A 47 -1.84 -12.91 -13.15
C ASP A 47 -0.46 -13.49 -13.44
N VAL A 48 0.59 -12.96 -12.80
CA VAL A 48 1.94 -13.54 -12.86
C VAL A 48 1.99 -14.93 -12.24
N GLN A 49 1.31 -15.14 -11.10
CA GLN A 49 1.24 -16.48 -10.49
C GLN A 49 0.46 -17.46 -11.39
N ARG A 50 -0.63 -17.02 -12.01
CA ARG A 50 -1.45 -17.84 -12.93
C ARG A 50 -0.71 -18.21 -14.21
N SER A 51 0.27 -17.42 -14.65
CA SER A 51 1.13 -17.79 -15.78
C SER A 51 2.20 -18.84 -15.42
N GLY A 52 2.19 -19.37 -14.19
CA GLY A 52 3.14 -20.37 -13.72
C GLY A 52 4.46 -19.78 -13.22
N GLU A 53 4.54 -18.45 -13.12
CA GLU A 53 5.72 -17.77 -12.61
C GLU A 53 5.65 -17.58 -11.09
N ARG A 54 6.81 -17.30 -10.48
CA ARG A 54 6.93 -17.06 -9.03
C ARG A 54 7.39 -15.63 -8.78
N PRO A 55 6.46 -14.66 -8.63
CA PRO A 55 6.79 -13.23 -8.51
C PRO A 55 7.52 -12.88 -7.21
N ASP A 56 7.54 -13.80 -6.24
CA ASP A 56 8.27 -13.73 -4.98
C ASP A 56 9.73 -14.20 -5.08
N ILE A 57 10.16 -14.73 -6.23
CA ILE A 57 11.50 -15.33 -6.39
C ILE A 57 12.31 -14.59 -7.46
N GLY A 58 13.54 -14.19 -7.07
CA GLY A 58 14.51 -13.58 -7.97
C GLY A 58 14.21 -12.10 -8.29
N GLU A 59 14.94 -11.56 -9.25
CA GLU A 59 14.92 -10.11 -9.54
C GLU A 59 13.82 -9.68 -10.51
N LYS A 60 13.30 -10.63 -11.32
CA LYS A 60 12.37 -10.35 -12.44
C LYS A 60 11.15 -9.52 -12.02
N TYR A 61 10.58 -9.81 -10.86
CA TYR A 61 9.37 -9.15 -10.33
C TYR A 61 9.64 -8.31 -9.08
N GLN A 62 10.91 -8.02 -8.77
CA GLN A 62 11.28 -7.26 -7.56
C GLN A 62 10.60 -5.90 -7.50
N ALA A 63 10.47 -5.22 -8.65
CA ALA A 63 9.76 -3.95 -8.74
C ALA A 63 8.26 -4.10 -8.40
N LEU A 64 7.59 -5.12 -8.95
CA LEU A 64 6.19 -5.40 -8.65
C LEU A 64 5.98 -5.74 -7.18
N SER A 65 6.84 -6.58 -6.60
CA SER A 65 6.84 -6.89 -5.16
C SER A 65 7.02 -5.65 -4.29
N THR A 66 7.94 -4.76 -4.66
CA THR A 66 8.17 -3.49 -3.95
C THR A 66 6.95 -2.58 -4.01
N VAL A 67 6.33 -2.44 -5.20
CA VAL A 67 5.11 -1.64 -5.38
C VAL A 67 3.95 -2.23 -4.59
N LEU A 68 3.79 -3.56 -4.60
CA LEU A 68 2.76 -4.25 -3.82
C LEU A 68 2.94 -4.02 -2.31
N ALA A 69 4.16 -4.14 -1.80
CA ALA A 69 4.46 -3.87 -0.40
C ALA A 69 4.16 -2.41 -0.02
N LEU A 70 4.54 -1.46 -0.88
CA LEU A 70 4.26 -0.05 -0.68
C LEU A 70 2.75 0.25 -0.66
N ILE A 71 1.99 -0.22 -1.65
CA ILE A 71 0.56 0.08 -1.71
C ILE A 71 -0.20 -0.60 -0.57
N ARG A 72 0.18 -1.82 -0.15
CA ARG A 72 -0.38 -2.46 1.06
C ARG A 72 -0.16 -1.60 2.31
N SER A 73 1.05 -1.07 2.48
CA SER A 73 1.35 -0.20 3.62
C SER A 73 0.55 1.09 3.61
N LEU A 74 0.45 1.77 2.45
CA LEU A 74 -0.33 3.00 2.31
C LEU A 74 -1.83 2.75 2.53
N THR A 75 -2.37 1.65 2.02
CA THR A 75 -3.77 1.26 2.24
C THR A 75 -4.02 0.99 3.72
N SER A 76 -3.13 0.28 4.41
CA SER A 76 -3.23 0.05 5.85
C SER A 76 -3.23 1.35 6.63
N VAL A 77 -2.29 2.26 6.36
CA VAL A 77 -2.22 3.57 7.02
C VAL A 77 -3.51 4.38 6.79
N SER A 78 -4.06 4.32 5.58
CA SER A 78 -5.32 5.01 5.27
C SER A 78 -6.53 4.35 5.92
N PHE A 79 -6.51 3.03 6.10
CA PHE A 79 -7.54 2.29 6.82
C PHE A 79 -7.54 2.71 8.29
N ASP A 80 -6.39 2.68 8.96
CA ASP A 80 -6.23 3.13 10.35
C ASP A 80 -6.71 4.58 10.52
N ALA A 81 -6.38 5.46 9.57
CA ALA A 81 -6.79 6.86 9.61
C ALA A 81 -8.31 7.09 9.55
N VAL A 82 -9.06 6.14 8.97
CA VAL A 82 -10.53 6.13 8.89
C VAL A 82 -11.14 5.43 10.10
N TYR A 83 -10.64 4.24 10.46
CA TYR A 83 -11.33 3.36 11.41
C TYR A 83 -10.74 3.33 12.83
N ASP A 84 -9.43 3.58 13.01
CA ASP A 84 -8.77 3.50 14.34
C ASP A 84 -8.90 4.78 15.19
N ARG A 85 -9.80 5.70 14.84
CA ARG A 85 -10.18 6.82 15.73
C ARG A 85 -10.86 6.38 17.04
N TRP A 86 -11.11 5.08 17.23
CA TRP A 86 -11.84 4.50 18.35
C TRP A 86 -10.97 3.66 19.30
N SER A 87 -9.66 3.92 19.41
CA SER A 87 -8.88 3.45 20.56
C SER A 87 -8.89 4.52 21.67
N PRO A 88 -9.26 4.16 22.93
CA PRO A 88 -9.47 5.10 24.04
C PRO A 88 -8.21 5.87 24.47
#